data_AF-A0A7C5BL27-F1
#
_entry.id   AF-A0A7C5BL27-F1
#
_cell.length_a   1.000
_cell.length_b   1.000
_cell.length_c   1.000
_cell.angle_alpha   90.00
_cell.angle_beta   90.00
_cell.angle_gamma   90.00
#
_symmetry.space_group_name_H-M   'P 1'
#
loop_
_entity.id
_entity.type
_entity.pdbx_description
1 polymer ?
#
loop_
_entity_poly.entity_id
_entity_poly.type
_entity_poly.pdbx_seq_one_letter_code
_entity_poly.pdbx_strand_id
1 'polypeptide(L)'
;MNCLSDKTLREYAAGILDAEATASAYAHICSCDKCRAKFADLIESKRAIWSIGCNLLEIDNCPEYEELSDFVSEKLAKDAAERVRIHIAQCEYCHRDVESIQKIRSKASLSGKLEVYPGKFSTHRERHWVSVGWRALAGTAAAAVVIAAVFLTQPTAKSPSGSIQTAAKPNTNIGITHAKPNAKIATSNNNTFSTQKRPIQTAA
;
A
#
# COMPACT_ATOMS: atom_id res chain seq x y z
N MET A 1 10.95 16.22 3.58
CA MET A 1 10.74 14.86 4.12
C MET A 1 11.19 13.86 3.08
N ASN A 2 12.02 12.87 3.44
CA ASN A 2 12.47 11.85 2.50
C ASN A 2 11.31 10.90 2.18
N CYS A 3 11.10 10.57 0.90
CA CYS A 3 10.06 9.63 0.47
C CYS A 3 10.41 8.20 0.89
N LEU A 4 9.39 7.35 1.02
CA LEU A 4 9.57 5.91 1.24
C LEU A 4 10.29 5.26 0.05
N SER A 5 11.05 4.20 0.33
CA SER A 5 11.64 3.38 -0.71
C SER A 5 10.57 2.56 -1.44
N ASP A 6 10.78 2.26 -2.73
CA ASP A 6 9.84 1.44 -3.50
C ASP A 6 9.68 0.03 -2.91
N LYS A 7 10.75 -0.50 -2.28
CA LYS A 7 10.71 -1.77 -1.54
C LYS A 7 9.72 -1.68 -0.38
N THR A 8 9.81 -0.64 0.44
CA THR A 8 8.91 -0.42 1.59
C THR A 8 7.46 -0.26 1.14
N LEU A 9 7.21 0.46 0.04
CA LEU A 9 5.86 0.58 -0.53
C LEU A 9 5.29 -0.77 -1.00
N ARG A 10 6.11 -1.64 -1.59
CA ARG A 10 5.70 -3.00 -1.98
C ARG A 10 5.43 -3.89 -0.78
N GLU A 11 6.29 -3.84 0.24
CA GLU A 11 6.11 -4.59 1.50
C GLU A 11 4.84 -4.13 2.24
N TYR A 12 4.58 -2.83 2.27
CA TYR A 12 3.34 -2.26 2.78
C TYR A 12 2.12 -2.74 1.97
N ALA A 13 2.17 -2.64 0.64
CA ALA A 13 1.09 -3.12 -0.25
C ALA A 13 0.86 -4.64 -0.18
N ALA A 14 1.84 -5.41 0.29
CA ALA A 14 1.73 -6.85 0.50
C ALA A 14 1.31 -7.23 1.93
N GLY A 15 1.22 -6.26 2.85
CA GLY A 15 0.87 -6.51 4.25
C GLY A 15 1.93 -7.31 5.02
N ILE A 16 3.21 -7.21 4.62
CA ILE A 16 4.33 -7.98 5.20
C ILE A 16 5.05 -7.18 6.30
N LEU A 17 4.88 -5.86 6.33
CA LEU A 17 5.48 -5.00 7.36
C LEU A 17 4.93 -5.34 8.76
N ASP A 18 5.77 -5.18 9.78
CA ASP A 18 5.33 -5.24 11.17
C ASP A 18 4.37 -4.08 11.50
N ALA A 19 3.76 -4.12 12.69
CA ALA A 19 2.74 -3.14 13.09
C ALA A 19 3.28 -1.70 13.16
N GLU A 20 4.50 -1.50 13.66
CA GLU A 20 5.10 -0.17 13.81
C GLU A 20 5.47 0.40 12.43
N ALA A 21 6.11 -0.41 11.59
CA ALA A 21 6.45 -0.05 10.22
C ALA A 21 5.20 0.23 9.37
N THR A 22 4.13 -0.54 9.55
CA THR A 22 2.84 -0.34 8.86
C THR A 22 2.23 1.00 9.25
N ALA A 23 2.18 1.33 10.54
CA ALA A 23 1.63 2.60 11.03
C ALA A 23 2.45 3.80 10.51
N SER A 24 3.78 3.69 10.54
CA SER A 24 4.71 4.71 10.04
C SER A 24 4.56 4.92 8.53
N ALA A 25 4.53 3.83 7.75
CA ALA A 25 4.34 3.88 6.30
C ALA A 25 2.98 4.51 5.94
N TYR A 26 1.91 4.13 6.63
CA TYR A 26 0.58 4.70 6.44
C TYR A 26 0.56 6.21 6.72
N ALA A 27 1.10 6.65 7.85
CA ALA A 27 1.18 8.08 8.19
C ALA A 27 1.95 8.88 7.13
N HIS A 28 3.02 8.31 6.57
CA HIS A 28 3.77 8.94 5.48
C HIS A 28 2.97 9.00 4.17
N ILE A 29 2.32 7.90 3.76
CA ILE A 29 1.51 7.85 2.54
C ILE A 29 0.36 8.88 2.60
N CYS A 30 -0.26 9.04 3.76
CA CYS A 30 -1.29 10.03 4.00
C CYS A 30 -0.77 11.47 3.88
N SER A 31 0.46 11.76 4.34
CA SER A 31 1.04 13.10 4.35
C SER A 31 1.87 13.47 3.10
N CYS A 32 2.25 12.51 2.27
CA CYS A 32 3.15 12.69 1.13
C CYS A 32 2.49 12.31 -0.21
N ASP A 33 2.10 13.31 -1.00
CA ASP A 33 1.36 13.10 -2.27
C ASP A 33 2.14 12.24 -3.28
N LYS A 34 3.47 12.34 -3.31
CA LYS A 34 4.31 11.51 -4.19
C LYS A 34 4.24 10.03 -3.82
N CYS A 35 4.29 9.70 -2.53
CA CYS A 35 4.17 8.31 -2.08
C CYS A 35 2.74 7.80 -2.27
N ARG A 36 1.73 8.67 -2.11
CA ARG A 36 0.33 8.34 -2.38
C ARG A 36 0.09 7.97 -3.85
N ALA A 37 0.61 8.77 -4.78
CA ALA A 37 0.53 8.48 -6.22
C ALA A 37 1.21 7.16 -6.56
N LYS A 38 2.46 6.95 -6.11
CA LYS A 38 3.18 5.69 -6.31
C LYS A 38 2.45 4.47 -5.75
N PHE A 39 1.82 4.63 -4.58
CA PHE A 39 1.05 3.56 -3.97
C PHE A 39 -0.21 3.24 -4.80
N ALA A 40 -0.92 4.26 -5.29
CA ALA A 40 -2.07 4.06 -6.18
C ALA A 40 -1.66 3.31 -7.46
N ASP A 41 -0.55 3.69 -8.10
CA ASP A 41 -0.03 3.01 -9.29
C ASP A 41 0.31 1.53 -9.02
N LEU A 42 0.86 1.22 -7.84
CA LEU A 42 1.13 -0.15 -7.40
C LEU A 42 -0.15 -0.97 -7.23
N ILE A 43 -1.20 -0.38 -6.66
CA ILE A 43 -2.50 -1.04 -6.50
C ILE A 43 -3.15 -1.29 -7.86
N GLU A 44 -3.10 -0.31 -8.77
CA GLU A 44 -3.66 -0.46 -10.10
C GLU A 44 -2.91 -1.52 -10.93
N SER A 45 -1.58 -1.57 -10.80
CA SER A 45 -0.76 -2.61 -11.43
C SER A 45 -1.14 -4.01 -10.92
N LYS A 46 -1.40 -4.16 -9.62
CA LYS A 46 -1.88 -5.43 -9.05
C LYS A 46 -3.25 -5.81 -9.61
N ARG A 47 -4.17 -4.86 -9.72
CA ARG A 47 -5.50 -5.07 -10.32
C ARG A 47 -5.39 -5.50 -11.79
N ALA A 48 -4.50 -4.88 -12.56
CA ALA A 48 -4.27 -5.25 -13.96
C ALA A 48 -3.71 -6.68 -14.08
N ILE A 49 -2.72 -7.05 -13.26
CA ILE A 49 -2.18 -8.43 -13.22
C ILE A 49 -3.28 -9.43 -12.84
N TRP A 50 -4.14 -9.07 -11.89
CA TRP A 50 -5.28 -9.89 -11.48
C TRP A 50 -6.29 -10.09 -12.61
N SER A 51 -6.67 -9.03 -13.32
CA SER A 51 -7.54 -9.12 -14.50
C SER A 51 -6.96 -10.02 -15.58
N ILE A 52 -5.66 -9.91 -15.85
CA ILE A 52 -4.96 -10.79 -16.79
C ILE A 52 -5.02 -12.26 -16.33
N GLY A 53 -4.84 -12.51 -15.03
CA GLY A 53 -4.94 -13.86 -14.44
C GLY A 53 -6.33 -14.48 -14.60
N CYS A 54 -7.40 -13.72 -14.34
CA CYS A 54 -8.77 -14.19 -14.57
C CYS A 54 -9.02 -14.52 -16.05
N ASN A 55 -8.58 -13.65 -16.97
CA ASN A 55 -8.75 -13.86 -18.41
C ASN A 55 -7.97 -15.09 -18.94
N LEU A 56 -6.77 -15.34 -18.42
CA LEU A 56 -5.94 -16.49 -18.81
C LEU A 56 -6.53 -17.84 -18.39
N LEU A 57 -7.33 -17.87 -17.33
CA LEU A 57 -7.94 -19.08 -16.81
C LEU A 57 -9.32 -19.36 -17.41
N GLU A 58 -9.75 -18.57 -18.41
CA GLU A 58 -11.08 -18.63 -19.01
C GLU A 58 -12.22 -18.53 -17.97
N ILE A 59 -11.93 -17.94 -16.81
CA ILE A 59 -12.92 -17.70 -15.77
C ILE A 59 -13.57 -16.35 -16.07
N ASP A 60 -14.58 -16.39 -16.93
CA ASP A 60 -15.36 -15.21 -17.27
C ASP A 60 -16.11 -14.67 -16.03
N ASN A 61 -16.17 -13.34 -15.91
CA ASN A 61 -16.89 -12.61 -14.87
C ASN A 61 -16.38 -12.86 -13.42
N CYS A 62 -15.07 -12.68 -13.19
CA CYS A 62 -14.56 -12.49 -11.82
C CYS A 62 -15.31 -11.33 -11.12
N PRO A 63 -15.95 -11.56 -9.96
CA PRO A 63 -16.63 -10.52 -9.21
C PRO A 63 -15.68 -9.38 -8.85
N GLU A 64 -16.20 -8.15 -8.81
CA GLU A 64 -15.39 -7.01 -8.37
C GLU A 64 -15.01 -7.16 -6.89
N TYR A 65 -13.92 -6.51 -6.49
CA TYR A 65 -13.42 -6.60 -5.10
C TYR A 65 -14.48 -6.11 -4.10
N GLU A 66 -15.21 -5.06 -4.46
CA GLU A 66 -16.34 -4.51 -3.72
C GLU A 66 -17.46 -5.54 -3.53
N GLU A 67 -17.80 -6.32 -4.57
CA GLU A 67 -18.78 -7.41 -4.47
C GLU A 67 -18.29 -8.52 -3.54
N LEU A 68 -17.01 -8.92 -3.60
CA LEU A 68 -16.43 -9.90 -2.66
C LEU A 68 -16.46 -9.39 -1.21
N SER A 69 -16.19 -8.10 -1.00
CA SER A 69 -16.29 -7.47 0.33
C SER A 69 -17.73 -7.46 0.85
N ASP A 70 -18.70 -7.15 0.01
CA ASP A 70 -20.12 -7.17 0.36
C ASP A 70 -20.66 -8.59 0.57
N PHE A 71 -20.13 -9.57 -0.16
CA PHE A 71 -20.37 -11.00 0.06
C PHE A 71 -19.95 -11.43 1.47
N VAL A 72 -18.72 -11.12 1.87
CA VAL A 72 -18.22 -11.41 3.23
C VAL A 72 -19.00 -10.62 4.30
N SER A 73 -19.62 -9.50 3.92
CA SER A 73 -20.45 -8.67 4.81
C SER A 73 -21.91 -9.09 4.87
N GLU A 74 -22.31 -10.11 4.12
CA GLU A 74 -23.71 -10.51 3.94
C GLU A 74 -24.62 -9.36 3.48
N LYS A 75 -24.06 -8.38 2.76
CA LYS A 75 -24.78 -7.20 2.24
C LYS A 75 -25.32 -7.39 0.82
N LEU A 76 -24.81 -8.39 0.09
CA LEU A 76 -25.29 -8.72 -1.24
C LEU A 76 -26.73 -9.25 -1.20
N ALA A 77 -27.52 -8.88 -2.21
CA ALA A 77 -28.81 -9.51 -2.47
C ALA A 77 -28.62 -11.02 -2.70
N LYS A 78 -29.62 -11.84 -2.33
CA LYS A 78 -29.52 -13.31 -2.36
C LYS A 78 -29.05 -13.86 -3.71
N ASP A 79 -29.60 -13.34 -4.81
CA ASP A 79 -29.24 -13.80 -6.16
C ASP A 79 -27.78 -13.44 -6.53
N ALA A 80 -27.30 -12.28 -6.10
CA ALA A 80 -25.92 -11.87 -6.33
C ALA A 80 -24.94 -12.66 -5.45
N ALA A 81 -25.29 -12.88 -4.19
CA ALA A 81 -24.51 -13.73 -3.29
C ALA A 81 -24.39 -15.16 -3.80
N GLU A 82 -25.44 -15.72 -4.39
CA GLU A 82 -25.40 -17.07 -5.00
C GLU A 82 -24.46 -17.12 -6.21
N ARG A 83 -24.51 -16.12 -7.11
CA ARG A 83 -23.56 -16.05 -8.23
C ARG A 83 -22.10 -15.99 -7.76
N VAL A 84 -21.82 -15.12 -6.77
CA VAL A 84 -20.48 -14.98 -6.20
C VAL A 84 -20.03 -16.28 -5.52
N ARG A 85 -20.93 -16.97 -4.80
CA ARG A 85 -20.66 -18.28 -4.18
C ARG A 85 -20.27 -19.33 -5.22
N ILE A 86 -21.03 -19.46 -6.31
CA ILE A 86 -20.73 -20.39 -7.41
C ILE A 86 -19.37 -20.08 -8.02
N HIS A 87 -19.08 -18.79 -8.27
CA HIS A 87 -17.80 -18.37 -8.82
C HIS A 87 -16.63 -18.69 -7.88
N ILE A 88 -16.74 -18.38 -6.59
CA ILE A 88 -15.70 -18.68 -5.58
C ILE A 88 -15.39 -20.18 -5.52
N ALA A 89 -16.40 -21.04 -5.71
CA ALA A 89 -16.21 -22.49 -5.75
C ALA A 89 -15.37 -22.97 -6.95
N GLN A 90 -15.30 -22.17 -8.02
CA GLN A 90 -14.60 -22.50 -9.26
C GLN A 90 -13.28 -21.72 -9.42
N CYS A 91 -13.14 -20.57 -8.76
CA CYS A 91 -12.00 -19.68 -8.87
C CYS A 91 -11.17 -19.64 -7.57
N GLU A 92 -10.02 -20.31 -7.59
CA GLU A 92 -9.11 -20.38 -6.43
C GLU A 92 -8.61 -19.00 -5.96
N TYR A 93 -8.50 -18.03 -6.88
CA TYR A 93 -8.09 -16.65 -6.57
C TYR A 93 -9.16 -15.91 -5.76
N CYS A 94 -10.41 -15.91 -6.22
CA CYS A 94 -11.51 -15.30 -5.48
C CYS A 94 -11.73 -15.99 -4.13
N HIS A 95 -11.51 -17.30 -4.04
CA HIS A 95 -11.51 -18.02 -2.76
C HIS A 95 -10.47 -17.47 -1.78
N ARG A 96 -9.21 -17.33 -2.22
CA ARG A 96 -8.13 -16.75 -1.40
C ARG A 96 -8.41 -15.31 -0.97
N ASP A 97 -8.98 -14.50 -1.85
CA ASP A 97 -9.34 -13.11 -1.52
C ASP A 97 -10.44 -13.03 -0.47
N VAL A 98 -11.48 -13.86 -0.58
CA VAL A 98 -12.56 -13.97 0.42
C VAL A 98 -12.01 -14.40 1.78
N GLU A 99 -11.13 -15.40 1.81
CA GLU A 99 -10.46 -15.85 3.04
C GLU A 99 -9.62 -14.72 3.67
N SER A 100 -8.88 -13.97 2.85
CA SER A 100 -8.09 -12.82 3.28
C SER A 100 -8.96 -11.73 3.91
N ILE A 101 -10.07 -11.35 3.26
CA ILE A 101 -11.02 -10.36 3.77
C ILE A 101 -11.63 -10.84 5.11
N GLN A 102 -12.05 -12.10 5.20
CA GLN A 102 -12.56 -12.70 6.44
C GLN A 102 -11.52 -12.66 7.56
N LYS A 103 -10.26 -12.97 7.27
CA LYS A 103 -9.15 -12.92 8.24
C LYS A 103 -8.86 -11.52 8.74
N ILE A 104 -8.94 -10.50 7.87
CA ILE A 104 -8.79 -9.10 8.26
C ILE A 104 -9.94 -8.69 9.18
N ARG A 105 -11.18 -9.05 8.84
CA ARG A 105 -12.37 -8.71 9.64
C ARG A 105 -12.42 -9.43 10.97
N SER A 106 -12.04 -10.70 11.04
CA SER A 106 -11.98 -11.43 12.31
C SER A 106 -10.98 -10.77 13.27
N LYS A 107 -9.80 -10.38 12.77
CA LYS A 107 -8.82 -9.58 13.54
C LYS A 107 -9.37 -8.22 13.98
N ALA A 108 -10.08 -7.51 13.10
CA ALA A 108 -10.68 -6.23 13.44
C ALA A 108 -11.80 -6.37 14.50
N SER A 109 -12.63 -7.42 14.41
CA SER A 109 -13.69 -7.67 15.38
C SER A 109 -13.16 -7.98 16.79
N LEU A 110 -12.02 -8.66 16.88
CA LEU A 110 -11.31 -8.88 18.15
C LEU A 110 -10.79 -7.57 18.76
N SER A 111 -10.38 -6.61 17.93
CA SER A 111 -9.92 -5.30 18.43
C SER A 111 -11.04 -4.47 19.06
N GLY A 112 -12.29 -4.63 18.61
CA GLY A 112 -13.45 -3.95 19.21
C GLY A 112 -13.89 -4.53 20.55
N LYS A 113 -13.50 -5.78 20.86
CA LYS A 113 -13.79 -6.44 22.14
C LYS A 113 -12.68 -6.27 23.19
N LEU A 114 -11.55 -5.68 22.80
CA LEU A 114 -10.63 -5.11 23.78
C LEU A 114 -11.36 -3.94 24.42
N GLU A 115 -11.96 -4.21 25.57
CA GLU A 115 -12.42 -3.19 26.51
C GLU A 115 -11.18 -2.36 26.86
N VAL A 116 -10.96 -1.28 26.09
CA VAL A 116 -9.89 -0.32 26.34
C VAL A 116 -10.26 0.33 27.65
N TYR A 117 -9.80 -0.27 28.75
CA TYR A 117 -10.06 0.22 30.09
C TYR A 117 -9.47 1.65 30.15
N PRO A 118 -10.30 2.71 30.15
CA PRO A 118 -9.83 4.07 29.91
C PRO A 118 -9.06 4.67 31.11
N GLY A 119 -8.60 3.84 32.05
CA GLY A 119 -8.23 4.28 33.40
C GLY A 119 -6.81 3.98 33.89
N LYS A 120 -5.93 3.31 33.14
CA LYS A 120 -4.60 2.94 33.66
C LYS A 120 -3.41 3.08 32.70
N PHE A 121 -3.58 3.68 31.53
CA PHE A 121 -2.44 4.28 30.83
C PHE A 121 -2.17 5.65 31.43
N SER A 122 -1.83 5.67 32.73
CA SER A 122 -1.09 6.79 33.26
C SER A 122 0.18 6.84 32.41
N THR A 123 0.30 7.89 31.62
CA THR A 123 1.52 8.31 30.97
C THR A 123 2.58 8.50 32.04
N HIS A 124 3.24 7.40 32.45
CA HIS A 124 4.40 7.44 33.31
C HIS A 124 5.64 7.92 32.52
N ARG A 125 5.42 8.88 31.61
CA ARG A 125 6.38 9.46 30.68
C ARG A 125 6.75 10.89 31.06
N GLU A 126 6.73 11.23 32.36
CA GLU A 126 7.05 12.61 32.78
C GLU A 126 7.89 12.79 34.05
N ARG A 127 8.40 11.72 34.69
CA ARG A 127 9.23 11.91 35.92
C ARG A 127 10.72 11.61 35.81
N HIS A 128 11.23 11.00 34.74
CA HIS A 128 12.66 10.71 34.65
C HIS A 128 13.51 11.80 33.97
N TRP A 129 12.91 12.83 33.36
CA TRP A 129 13.68 13.91 32.71
C TRP A 129 14.08 15.05 33.65
N VAL A 130 13.48 15.14 34.84
CA VAL A 130 13.81 16.21 35.80
C VAL A 130 15.03 15.86 36.69
N SER A 131 15.42 14.59 36.80
CA SER A 131 16.59 14.20 37.62
C SER A 131 17.93 14.23 36.89
N VAL A 132 17.94 14.26 35.55
CA VAL A 132 19.20 14.33 34.76
C VAL A 132 19.68 15.78 34.57
N GLY A 133 18.79 16.77 34.59
CA GLY A 133 19.15 18.19 34.45
C GLY A 133 19.97 18.78 35.61
N TRP A 134 19.86 18.22 36.82
CA TRP A 134 20.55 18.77 38.00
C TRP A 134 21.94 18.19 38.26
N ARG A 135 22.33 17.10 37.59
CA ARG A 135 23.69 16.55 37.69
C ARG A 135 24.66 17.08 36.63
N ALA A 136 24.17 17.85 35.65
CA ALA A 136 25.00 18.42 34.60
C ALA A 136 25.69 19.76 34.97
N LEU A 137 25.32 20.40 36.08
CA LEU A 137 25.90 21.69 36.50
C LEU A 137 27.11 21.59 37.44
N ALA A 138 27.50 20.39 37.89
CA ALA A 138 28.66 20.21 38.78
C ALA A 138 29.92 19.66 38.09
N GLY A 139 29.89 19.37 36.78
CA GLY A 139 30.92 18.57 36.10
C GLY A 139 31.59 19.20 34.87
N THR A 140 31.47 20.50 34.63
CA THR A 140 31.94 21.14 33.38
C THR A 140 33.21 22.00 33.51
N ALA A 141 33.98 21.87 34.59
CA ALA A 141 35.27 22.58 34.71
C ALA A 141 36.48 21.78 34.18
N ALA A 142 36.39 20.45 34.04
CA ALA A 142 37.56 19.61 33.73
C ALA A 142 37.72 19.21 32.25
N ALA A 143 36.65 19.26 31.44
CA ALA A 143 36.69 18.74 30.06
C ALA A 143 37.22 19.74 29.00
N ALA A 144 37.26 21.04 29.30
CA ALA A 144 37.74 22.05 28.35
C ALA A 144 39.28 21.98 28.12
N VAL A 145 40.04 21.46 29.09
CA VAL A 145 41.51 21.36 28.98
C VAL A 145 41.94 20.21 28.04
N VAL A 146 41.16 19.14 27.95
CA VAL A 146 41.53 17.97 27.13
C VAL A 146 41.29 18.21 25.63
N ILE A 147 40.25 18.98 25.26
CA ILE A 147 39.94 19.27 23.85
C ILE A 147 40.98 20.22 23.22
N ALA A 148 41.55 21.14 24.01
CA ALA A 148 42.61 22.05 23.52
C ALA A 148 43.94 21.33 23.23
N ALA A 149 44.25 20.24 23.93
CA ALA A 149 45.50 19.49 23.73
C ALA A 149 45.47 18.60 22.46
N VAL A 150 44.29 18.14 22.04
CA VAL A 150 44.15 17.23 20.87
C VAL A 150 44.20 17.99 19.54
N PHE A 151 43.91 19.29 19.51
CA PHE A 151 43.99 20.09 18.28
C PHE A 151 45.41 20.55 17.91
N LEU A 152 46.41 20.40 18.79
CA LEU A 152 47.79 20.81 18.50
C LEU A 152 48.67 19.68 17.93
N THR A 153 48.17 18.45 17.80
CA THR A 153 49.00 17.29 17.43
C THR A 153 48.55 16.54 16.18
N GLN A 154 47.60 17.04 15.38
CA GLN A 154 47.25 16.36 14.14
C GLN A 154 48.22 16.70 12.99
N PRO A 155 49.07 15.74 12.53
CA PRO A 155 49.85 15.92 11.32
C PRO A 155 48.91 15.98 10.11
N THR A 156 49.09 17.00 9.28
CA THR A 156 48.38 17.20 8.01
C THR A 156 48.73 16.08 7.03
N ALA A 157 47.99 14.97 7.07
CA ALA A 157 48.07 13.94 6.04
C ALA A 157 47.40 14.44 4.76
N LYS A 158 48.24 14.66 3.73
CA LYS A 158 47.85 14.93 2.35
C LYS A 158 46.76 13.96 1.88
N SER A 159 45.60 14.50 1.50
CA SER A 159 44.58 13.75 0.77
C SER A 159 45.12 13.34 -0.61
N PRO A 160 45.06 12.05 -0.99
CA PRO A 160 45.30 11.64 -2.36
C PRO A 160 44.11 12.07 -3.24
N SER A 161 44.39 12.97 -4.18
CA SER A 161 43.52 13.37 -5.27
C SER A 161 43.27 12.18 -6.21
N GLY A 162 42.25 11.38 -5.90
CA GLY A 162 41.74 10.35 -6.81
C GLY A 162 40.84 10.95 -7.88
N SER A 163 41.32 10.97 -9.12
CA SER A 163 40.53 11.31 -10.30
C SER A 163 39.41 10.29 -10.51
N ILE A 164 38.16 10.70 -10.39
CA ILE A 164 37.02 9.87 -10.78
C ILE A 164 36.90 9.95 -12.31
N GLN A 165 37.26 8.85 -12.98
CA GLN A 165 36.98 8.63 -14.40
C GLN A 165 35.48 8.67 -14.62
N THR A 166 35.07 9.54 -15.54
CA THR A 166 33.70 9.66 -16.03
C THR A 166 33.39 8.46 -16.92
N ALA A 167 32.68 7.46 -16.39
CA ALA A 167 32.19 6.35 -17.19
C ALA A 167 31.13 6.85 -18.19
N ALA A 168 31.41 6.61 -19.46
CA ALA A 168 30.57 6.97 -20.59
C ALA A 168 29.20 6.28 -20.52
N LYS A 169 28.14 7.07 -20.77
CA LYS A 169 26.78 6.58 -21.00
C LYS A 169 26.73 5.77 -22.31
N PRO A 170 26.20 4.54 -22.31
CA PRO A 170 25.73 3.92 -23.55
C PRO A 170 24.48 4.66 -24.03
N ASN A 171 24.61 5.32 -25.18
CA ASN A 171 23.51 5.91 -25.94
C ASN A 171 22.74 4.78 -26.65
N THR A 172 21.69 4.29 -26.02
CA THR A 172 20.74 3.37 -26.67
C THR A 172 19.65 4.21 -27.34
N ASN A 173 19.92 4.63 -28.58
CA ASN A 173 18.90 5.11 -29.51
C ASN A 173 18.01 3.92 -29.91
N ILE A 174 16.94 3.67 -29.15
CA ILE A 174 15.83 2.82 -29.61
C ILE A 174 14.91 3.72 -30.42
N GLY A 175 15.07 3.67 -31.75
CA GLY A 175 14.14 4.29 -32.69
C GLY A 175 12.79 3.60 -32.61
N ILE A 176 11.87 4.18 -31.81
CA ILE A 176 10.45 3.84 -31.88
C ILE A 176 9.87 4.66 -33.04
N THR A 177 9.75 4.01 -34.19
CA THR A 177 8.96 4.55 -35.30
C THR A 177 7.50 4.66 -34.84
N HIS A 178 7.01 5.89 -34.70
CA HIS A 178 5.61 6.21 -34.49
C HIS A 178 4.76 5.62 -35.64
N ALA A 179 4.14 4.47 -35.39
CA ALA A 179 3.02 4.00 -36.20
C ALA A 179 1.81 4.88 -35.87
N LYS A 180 1.35 5.62 -36.87
CA LYS A 180 0.19 6.52 -36.86
C LYS A 180 -1.09 5.68 -36.70
N PRO A 181 -1.84 5.74 -35.58
CA PRO A 181 -3.14 5.08 -35.52
C PRO A 181 -4.14 5.85 -36.38
N ASN A 182 -4.57 5.21 -37.46
CA ASN A 182 -5.58 5.71 -38.36
C ASN A 182 -6.95 5.62 -37.67
N ALA A 183 -7.53 6.77 -37.35
CA ALA A 183 -8.85 6.89 -36.79
C ALA A 183 -9.91 6.47 -37.82
N LYS A 184 -10.44 5.25 -37.67
CA LYS A 184 -11.80 4.92 -38.12
C LYS A 184 -12.65 4.65 -36.89
N ILE A 185 -13.28 5.72 -36.42
CA ILE A 185 -14.41 5.68 -35.51
C ILE A 185 -15.54 4.98 -36.27
N ALA A 186 -15.73 3.68 -36.01
CA ALA A 186 -16.91 2.96 -36.42
C ALA A 186 -17.98 3.18 -35.35
N THR A 187 -18.89 4.10 -35.64
CA THR A 187 -20.14 4.32 -34.92
C THR A 187 -20.98 3.05 -34.99
N SER A 188 -21.00 2.23 -33.94
CA SER A 188 -21.89 1.07 -33.84
C SER A 188 -23.04 1.33 -32.87
N ASN A 189 -24.14 1.77 -33.47
CA ASN A 189 -25.55 1.51 -33.17
C ASN A 189 -25.99 1.16 -31.74
N ASN A 190 -26.75 2.11 -31.18
CA ASN A 190 -27.97 1.98 -30.40
C ASN A 190 -28.60 0.57 -30.35
N ASN A 191 -28.47 -0.11 -29.20
CA ASN A 191 -29.40 -1.15 -28.80
C ASN A 191 -30.59 -0.52 -28.08
N THR A 192 -31.66 -0.34 -28.84
CA THR A 192 -33.01 -0.04 -28.35
C THR A 192 -33.51 -1.25 -27.56
N PHE A 193 -33.43 -1.16 -26.23
CA PHE A 193 -33.96 -2.17 -25.32
C PHE A 193 -35.49 -2.09 -25.33
N SER A 194 -36.12 -2.88 -26.21
CA SER A 194 -37.57 -2.99 -26.32
C SER A 194 -38.11 -3.81 -25.14
N THR A 195 -38.81 -3.14 -24.22
CA THR A 195 -39.53 -3.76 -23.11
C THR A 195 -40.76 -4.51 -23.62
N GLN A 196 -40.60 -5.81 -23.88
CA GLN A 196 -41.71 -6.69 -24.22
C GLN A 196 -42.50 -7.06 -22.95
N LYS A 197 -43.59 -6.34 -22.68
CA LYS A 197 -44.62 -6.70 -21.69
C LYS A 197 -45.24 -8.06 -22.05
N ARG A 198 -45.02 -9.09 -21.23
CA ARG A 198 -45.83 -10.33 -21.27
C ARG A 198 -47.17 -10.09 -20.56
N PRO A 199 -48.32 -10.44 -21.17
CA PRO A 199 -49.59 -10.47 -20.47
C PRO A 199 -49.67 -11.69 -19.53
N ILE A 200 -50.09 -11.44 -18.29
CA ILE A 200 -50.45 -12.45 -17.31
C ILE A 200 -51.80 -13.03 -17.74
N GLN A 201 -51.84 -14.31 -18.11
CA GLN A 201 -53.09 -15.05 -18.25
C GLN A 201 -53.50 -15.55 -16.86
N THR A 202 -54.56 -14.96 -16.30
CA THR A 202 -55.32 -15.50 -15.19
C THR A 202 -56.26 -16.58 -15.72
N ALA A 203 -56.06 -17.82 -15.28
CA ALA A 203 -57.05 -18.88 -15.46
C ALA A 203 -58.13 -18.75 -14.39
N ALA A 204 -59.38 -18.86 -14.82
CA ALA A 204 -60.58 -19.00 -13.99
C ALA A 204 -60.90 -20.49 -13.77
#